data_AF-A0A507B7Q2-F1
#
_entry.id   AF-A0A507B7Q2-F1
#
_cell.length_a   1.000
_cell.length_b   1.000
_cell.length_c   1.000
_cell.angle_alpha   90.00
_cell.angle_beta   90.00
_cell.angle_gamma   90.00
#
_symmetry.space_group_name_H-M   'P 1'
#
loop_
_entity.id
_entity.type
_entity.pdbx_description
1 polymer ?
#
loop_
_entity_poly.entity_id
_entity_poly.type
_entity_poly.pdbx_seq_one_letter_code
_entity_poly.pdbx_strand_id
1 'polypeptide(L)'
;MSTSPIGFTTMPKLLPVTGSFALPFTAYFTLLSLRVVRQRLSSKKYLGDSSGAAGAAADPSSDALYVACRAHSNYVEGVPLALLLAALAELNGANRRALTAALSALFVFRVLHSEAGMFLKGAMGGGRPLGYFGGLGVTAGLAGYAAYLVKGYWGF
;
A
#
# COMPACT_ATOMS: atom_id res chain seq x y z
N MET A 1 18.10 20.39 11.00
CA MET A 1 16.68 19.96 10.96
C MET A 1 15.85 21.14 10.49
N SER A 2 15.12 21.03 9.38
CA SER A 2 14.24 22.12 8.90
C SER A 2 13.04 22.23 9.84
N THR A 3 12.95 23.34 10.57
CA THR A 3 11.85 23.70 11.46
C THR A 3 10.81 24.47 10.65
N SER A 4 9.60 23.93 10.52
CA SER A 4 8.45 24.72 10.05
C SER A 4 7.37 24.71 11.14
N PRO A 5 6.66 25.82 11.35
CA PRO A 5 5.73 25.95 12.46
C PRO A 5 4.55 24.98 12.33
N ILE A 6 4.22 24.31 13.44
CA ILE A 6 2.96 23.57 13.64
C ILE A 6 2.28 24.21 14.87
N GLY A 7 1.24 25.01 14.68
CA GLY A 7 0.53 25.68 15.79
C GLY A 7 1.36 26.72 16.56
N PHE A 8 1.15 26.82 17.88
CA PHE A 8 1.74 27.84 18.78
C PHE A 8 3.08 27.44 19.42
N THR A 9 3.63 26.27 19.10
CA THR A 9 4.92 25.80 19.64
C THR A 9 5.76 25.22 18.50
N THR A 10 7.03 25.65 18.40
CA THR A 10 8.03 25.17 17.43
C THR A 10 8.49 23.74 17.76
N MET A 11 7.58 22.77 17.69
CA MET A 11 7.93 21.35 17.71
C MET A 11 8.55 20.96 16.36
N PRO A 12 9.66 20.21 16.32
CA PRO A 12 10.12 19.60 15.08
C PRO A 12 9.00 18.71 14.53
N LYS A 13 8.70 18.81 13.23
CA LYS A 13 7.74 17.93 12.56
C LYS A 13 8.11 16.48 12.90
N LEU A 14 7.24 15.80 13.62
CA LEU A 14 7.34 14.37 13.84
C LEU A 14 6.91 13.70 12.54
N LEU A 15 7.75 12.81 11.99
CA LEU A 15 7.45 12.02 10.79
C LEU A 15 7.14 12.82 9.51
N PRO A 16 7.94 13.85 9.11
CA PRO A 16 7.65 14.66 7.94
C PRO A 16 7.60 13.85 6.63
N VAL A 17 8.43 12.81 6.50
CA VAL A 17 8.46 11.98 5.29
C VAL A 17 7.24 11.07 5.27
N THR A 18 7.06 10.25 6.31
CA THR A 18 5.94 9.31 6.37
C THR A 18 4.59 10.01 6.31
N GLY A 19 4.43 11.15 6.98
CA GLY A 19 3.22 11.96 6.93
C GLY A 19 2.92 12.53 5.55
N SER A 20 3.94 12.93 4.78
CA SER A 20 3.73 13.41 3.41
C SER A 20 3.25 12.30 2.46
N PHE A 21 3.75 11.08 2.63
CA PHE A 21 3.33 9.93 1.83
C PHE A 21 2.00 9.33 2.29
N ALA A 22 1.60 9.52 3.55
CA ALA A 22 0.30 9.08 4.03
C ALA A 22 -0.88 9.63 3.20
N LEU A 23 -0.74 10.85 2.66
CA LEU A 23 -1.74 11.47 1.79
C LEU A 23 -1.99 10.69 0.48
N PRO A 24 -0.99 10.48 -0.41
CA PRO A 24 -1.20 9.72 -1.64
C PRO A 24 -1.58 8.25 -1.38
N PHE A 25 -1.06 7.60 -0.33
CA PHE A 25 -1.50 6.25 0.02
C PHE A 25 -2.99 6.25 0.42
N THR A 26 -3.43 7.15 1.30
CA THR A 26 -4.84 7.23 1.71
C THR A 26 -5.75 7.58 0.54
N ALA A 27 -5.34 8.50 -0.35
CA ALA A 27 -6.09 8.83 -1.56
C ALA A 27 -6.23 7.62 -2.48
N TYR A 28 -5.19 6.78 -2.60
CA TYR A 28 -5.28 5.57 -3.40
C TYR A 28 -6.18 4.51 -2.76
N PHE A 29 -6.12 4.36 -1.44
CA PHE A 29 -7.00 3.49 -0.67
C PHE A 29 -8.48 3.86 -0.87
N THR A 30 -8.83 5.15 -0.80
CA THR A 30 -10.20 5.60 -1.00
C THR A 30 -10.68 5.35 -2.43
N LEU A 31 -9.82 5.51 -3.44
CA LEU A 31 -10.14 5.16 -4.83
C LEU A 31 -10.45 3.67 -5.00
N LEU A 32 -9.64 2.78 -4.41
CA LEU A 32 -9.88 1.33 -4.45
C LEU A 32 -11.18 0.95 -3.72
N SER A 33 -11.41 1.53 -2.55
CA SER A 33 -12.64 1.31 -1.77
C SER A 33 -13.88 1.77 -2.55
N LEU A 34 -13.83 2.94 -3.19
CA LEU A 34 -14.92 3.45 -4.02
C LEU A 34 -15.20 2.56 -5.23
N ARG A 35 -14.18 1.97 -5.85
CA ARG A 35 -14.35 1.00 -6.94
C ARG A 35 -15.10 -0.25 -6.46
N VAL A 36 -14.76 -0.79 -5.29
CA VAL A 36 -15.48 -1.93 -4.69
C VAL A 36 -16.94 -1.56 -4.43
N VAL A 37 -17.21 -0.41 -3.83
CA VAL A 37 -18.58 0.06 -3.57
C VAL A 37 -19.37 0.23 -4.86
N ARG A 38 -18.78 0.86 -5.89
CA ARG A 38 -19.41 1.03 -7.20
C ARG A 38 -19.79 -0.30 -7.82
N GLN A 39 -18.91 -1.31 -7.73
CA GLN A 39 -19.19 -2.64 -8.26
C GLN A 39 -20.28 -3.37 -7.46
N ARG A 40 -20.28 -3.25 -6.11
CA ARG A 40 -21.35 -3.81 -5.26
C ARG A 40 -22.72 -3.23 -5.58
N LEU A 41 -22.79 -1.90 -5.76
CA LEU A 41 -24.01 -1.21 -6.16
C LEU A 41 -24.48 -1.64 -7.55
N SER A 42 -23.56 -1.73 -8.52
CA SER A 42 -23.87 -2.17 -9.89
C SER A 42 -24.34 -3.62 -9.96
N SER A 43 -23.78 -4.51 -9.14
CA SER A 43 -24.16 -5.93 -9.08
C SER A 43 -25.36 -6.20 -8.16
N LYS A 44 -25.93 -5.17 -7.50
CA LYS A 44 -27.01 -5.27 -6.49
C LYS A 44 -26.73 -6.31 -5.39
N LYS A 45 -25.45 -6.56 -5.12
CA LYS A 45 -24.98 -7.53 -4.13
C LYS A 45 -24.20 -6.81 -3.05
N TYR A 46 -24.84 -6.67 -1.91
CA TYR A 46 -24.30 -5.95 -0.76
C TYR A 46 -23.27 -6.78 0.02
N LEU A 47 -23.33 -8.12 -0.08
CA LEU A 47 -22.42 -9.06 0.56
C LEU A 47 -21.89 -10.10 -0.43
N GLY A 48 -20.64 -10.52 -0.21
CA GLY A 48 -19.94 -11.54 -1.00
C GLY A 48 -18.92 -10.98 -1.99
N ASP A 49 -18.15 -11.91 -2.55
CA ASP A 49 -16.99 -11.63 -3.40
C ASP A 49 -17.31 -11.91 -4.88
N SER A 50 -18.51 -12.41 -5.17
CA SER A 50 -18.96 -12.76 -6.51
C SER A 50 -20.25 -12.02 -6.91
N SER A 51 -20.23 -11.41 -8.10
CA SER A 51 -21.40 -10.77 -8.71
C SER A 51 -22.46 -11.79 -9.11
N GLY A 52 -22.10 -13.08 -9.21
CA GLY A 52 -22.96 -14.24 -9.47
C GLY A 52 -23.91 -14.09 -10.66
N ALA A 53 -23.47 -13.35 -11.67
CA ALA A 53 -23.99 -13.51 -13.02
C ALA A 53 -23.57 -14.92 -13.51
N ALA A 54 -24.54 -15.84 -13.49
CA ALA A 54 -24.61 -17.12 -14.17
C ALA A 54 -23.36 -18.04 -14.16
N GLY A 55 -23.45 -19.12 -13.37
CA GLY A 55 -22.62 -20.31 -13.57
C GLY A 55 -21.32 -20.31 -12.76
N ALA A 56 -21.27 -21.17 -11.75
CA ALA A 56 -20.00 -21.75 -11.36
C ALA A 56 -19.31 -22.31 -12.62
N ALA A 57 -18.07 -21.88 -12.91
CA ALA A 57 -17.14 -22.38 -13.94
C ALA A 57 -16.73 -21.46 -15.13
N ALA A 58 -16.69 -20.14 -14.97
CA ALA A 58 -15.80 -19.29 -15.78
C ALA A 58 -14.84 -18.55 -14.84
N ASP A 59 -13.54 -18.61 -15.11
CA ASP A 59 -12.42 -18.13 -14.29
C ASP A 59 -12.79 -16.98 -13.32
N PRO A 60 -12.58 -17.11 -11.99
CA PRO A 60 -12.87 -16.06 -11.01
C PRO A 60 -12.15 -14.73 -11.30
N SER A 61 -11.12 -14.73 -12.15
CA SER A 61 -10.47 -13.51 -12.66
C SER A 61 -11.38 -12.66 -13.57
N SER A 62 -12.46 -13.22 -14.10
CA SER A 62 -13.45 -12.54 -14.96
C SER A 62 -14.49 -11.74 -14.17
N ASP A 63 -14.64 -12.00 -12.86
CA ASP A 63 -15.56 -11.26 -12.01
C ASP A 63 -14.92 -9.96 -11.52
N ALA A 64 -15.37 -8.84 -12.07
CA ALA A 64 -14.89 -7.51 -11.71
C ALA A 64 -15.06 -7.20 -10.21
N LEU A 65 -16.05 -7.79 -9.53
CA LEU A 65 -16.22 -7.63 -8.08
C LEU A 65 -15.13 -8.35 -7.30
N TYR A 66 -14.79 -9.58 -7.71
CA TYR A 66 -13.73 -10.36 -7.11
C TYR A 66 -12.37 -9.68 -7.26
N VAL A 67 -12.05 -9.19 -8.46
CA VAL A 67 -10.80 -8.48 -8.75
C VAL A 67 -10.70 -7.20 -7.92
N ALA A 68 -11.76 -6.40 -7.84
CA ALA A 68 -11.76 -5.18 -7.02
C ALA A 68 -11.56 -5.48 -5.52
N CYS A 69 -12.23 -6.51 -4.98
CA CYS A 69 -12.08 -6.90 -3.58
C CYS A 69 -10.66 -7.40 -3.28
N ARG A 70 -10.06 -8.20 -4.17
CA ARG A 70 -8.69 -8.69 -4.02
C ARG A 70 -7.65 -7.57 -4.11
N ALA A 71 -7.86 -6.60 -5.01
CA ALA A 71 -7.02 -5.42 -5.09
C ALA A 71 -7.05 -4.58 -3.80
N HIS A 72 -8.24 -4.37 -3.24
CA HIS A 72 -8.42 -3.67 -1.97
C HIS A 72 -7.79 -4.42 -0.79
N SER A 73 -8.03 -5.73 -0.65
CA SER A 73 -7.44 -6.56 0.42
C SER A 73 -5.91 -6.55 0.38
N ASN A 74 -5.33 -6.77 -0.80
CA ASN A 74 -3.87 -6.78 -0.96
C ASN A 74 -3.23 -5.44 -0.57
N TYR A 75 -3.92 -4.34 -0.84
CA TYR A 75 -3.47 -3.02 -0.46
C TYR A 75 -3.50 -2.84 1.07
N VAL A 76 -4.61 -3.21 1.72
CA VAL A 76 -4.80 -3.10 3.18
C VAL A 76 -3.87 -4.00 3.98
N GLU A 77 -3.52 -5.16 3.45
CA GLU A 77 -2.62 -6.10 4.14
C GLU A 77 -1.18 -5.59 4.20
N GLY A 78 -0.71 -4.89 3.17
CA GLY A 78 0.70 -4.55 3.04
C GLY A 78 1.06 -3.08 3.25
N VAL A 79 0.22 -2.14 2.83
CA VAL A 79 0.55 -0.71 2.89
C VAL A 79 0.56 -0.16 4.32
N PRO A 80 -0.43 -0.44 5.18
CA PRO A 80 -0.41 0.03 6.56
C PRO A 80 0.82 -0.48 7.33
N LEU A 81 1.20 -1.75 7.13
CA LEU A 81 2.39 -2.33 7.76
C LEU A 81 3.68 -1.62 7.29
N ALA A 82 3.81 -1.36 5.99
CA ALA A 82 4.97 -0.66 5.46
C ALA A 82 5.05 0.80 5.94
N LEU A 83 3.92 1.51 6.04
CA LEU A 83 3.87 2.86 6.60
C LEU A 83 4.22 2.87 8.10
N LEU A 84 3.77 1.86 8.85
CA LEU A 84 4.14 1.70 10.26
C LEU A 84 5.65 1.49 10.41
N LEU A 85 6.25 0.60 9.60
CA LEU A 85 7.70 0.37 9.61
C LEU A 85 8.49 1.61 9.20
N ALA A 86 8.01 2.36 8.19
CA ALA A 86 8.62 3.63 7.79
C ALA A 86 8.56 4.68 8.92
N ALA A 87 7.43 4.77 9.64
CA ALA A 87 7.29 5.64 10.79
C ALA A 87 8.27 5.26 11.91
N LEU A 88 8.36 3.97 12.25
CA LEU A 88 9.32 3.47 13.24
C LEU A 88 10.76 3.77 12.83
N ALA A 89 11.12 3.55 11.56
CA ALA A 89 12.45 3.86 11.06
C ALA A 89 12.74 5.38 11.14
N GLU A 90 11.80 6.23 10.75
CA GLU A 90 11.94 7.70 10.79
C GLU A 90 12.10 8.23 12.22
N LEU A 91 11.36 7.66 13.19
CA LEU A 91 11.51 7.98 14.61
C LEU A 91 12.88 7.57 15.16
N ASN A 92 13.45 6.47 14.67
CA ASN A 92 14.78 5.99 15.05
C ASN A 92 15.93 6.67 14.29
N GLY A 93 15.66 7.78 13.59
CA GLY A 93 16.70 8.59 12.94
C GLY A 93 17.12 8.11 11.54
N ALA A 94 16.26 7.36 10.85
CA ALA A 94 16.47 6.96 9.46
C ALA A 94 16.78 8.14 8.52
N ASN A 95 17.57 7.87 7.48
CA ASN A 95 17.87 8.85 6.45
C ASN A 95 16.61 9.19 5.63
N ARG A 96 16.24 10.47 5.63
CA ARG A 96 15.07 11.00 4.91
C ARG A 96 15.07 10.64 3.43
N ARG A 97 16.24 10.69 2.76
CA ARG A 97 16.34 10.38 1.31
C ARG A 97 16.04 8.90 1.04
N ALA A 98 16.56 8.02 1.89
CA ALA A 98 16.32 6.58 1.78
C ALA A 98 14.86 6.23 2.04
N LEU A 99 14.24 6.85 3.06
CA LEU A 99 12.81 6.70 3.35
C LEU A 99 11.92 7.21 2.21
N THR A 100 12.21 8.39 1.67
CA THR A 100 11.47 8.94 0.53
C THR A 100 11.56 8.02 -0.70
N ALA A 101 12.75 7.48 -0.98
CA ALA A 101 12.95 6.55 -2.09
C ALA A 101 12.22 5.20 -1.86
N ALA A 102 12.25 4.68 -0.63
CA ALA A 102 11.54 3.45 -0.29
C ALA A 102 10.02 3.62 -0.39
N LEU A 103 9.47 4.71 0.16
CA LEU A 103 8.03 4.98 0.12
C LEU A 103 7.53 5.31 -1.29
N SER A 104 8.32 6.04 -2.10
CA SER A 104 7.96 6.28 -3.50
C SER A 104 8.00 5.00 -4.33
N ALA A 105 9.02 4.16 -4.15
CA ALA A 105 9.10 2.85 -4.78
C ALA A 105 7.91 1.96 -4.38
N LEU A 106 7.56 1.91 -3.08
CA LEU A 106 6.39 1.20 -2.58
C LEU A 106 5.12 1.68 -3.26
N PHE A 107 4.91 2.99 -3.36
CA PHE A 107 3.73 3.56 -4.01
C PHE A 107 3.64 3.14 -5.48
N VAL A 108 4.76 3.26 -6.23
CA VAL A 108 4.82 2.84 -7.63
C VAL A 108 4.55 1.34 -7.78
N PHE A 109 5.13 0.48 -6.95
CA PHE A 109 4.86 -0.96 -6.98
C PHE A 109 3.39 -1.28 -6.69
N ARG A 110 2.73 -0.54 -5.79
CA ARG A 110 1.30 -0.72 -5.48
C ARG A 110 0.41 -0.30 -6.63
N VAL A 111 0.69 0.83 -7.27
CA VAL A 111 -0.01 1.28 -8.47
C VAL A 111 0.19 0.28 -9.62
N LEU A 112 1.43 -0.17 -9.87
CA LEU A 112 1.72 -1.18 -10.88
C LEU A 112 1.02 -2.53 -10.60
N HIS A 113 0.99 -2.98 -9.36
CA HIS A 113 0.35 -4.25 -9.00
C HIS A 113 -1.16 -4.23 -9.28
N SER A 114 -1.82 -3.12 -8.92
CA SER A 114 -3.27 -2.98 -9.06
C SER A 114 -3.70 -2.58 -10.48
N GLU A 115 -3.16 -1.50 -11.05
CA GLU A 115 -3.54 -1.01 -12.38
C GLU A 115 -2.98 -1.89 -13.51
N ALA A 116 -1.68 -2.21 -13.49
CA ALA A 116 -1.04 -2.97 -14.56
C ALA A 116 -1.12 -4.49 -14.38
N GLY A 117 -1.34 -4.98 -13.16
CA GLY A 117 -1.41 -6.41 -12.83
C GLY A 117 -2.82 -6.98 -12.74
N MET A 118 -3.77 -6.26 -12.12
CA MET A 118 -5.12 -6.76 -11.85
C MET A 118 -6.21 -6.17 -12.76
N PHE A 119 -6.10 -4.90 -13.15
CA PHE A 119 -7.11 -4.25 -14.01
C PHE A 119 -6.82 -4.35 -15.52
N LEU A 120 -5.64 -4.83 -15.93
CA LEU A 120 -5.34 -5.09 -17.35
C LEU A 120 -6.06 -6.36 -17.83
N LYS A 121 -6.77 -6.27 -18.96
CA LYS A 121 -7.53 -7.38 -19.58
C LYS A 121 -6.69 -8.66 -19.62
N GLY A 122 -7.18 -9.72 -18.96
CA GLY A 122 -6.63 -11.08 -19.02
C GLY A 122 -5.89 -11.56 -17.76
N ALA A 123 -5.79 -10.78 -16.68
CA ALA A 123 -5.22 -11.19 -15.38
C ALA A 123 -3.80 -11.82 -15.42
N MET A 124 -3.13 -11.70 -16.57
CA MET A 124 -1.83 -12.26 -16.99
C MET A 124 -0.78 -11.15 -17.21
N GLY A 125 -1.00 -9.95 -16.67
CA GLY A 125 0.00 -8.88 -16.75
C GLY A 125 1.21 -9.18 -15.87
N GLY A 126 2.42 -9.24 -16.44
CA GLY A 126 3.68 -9.39 -15.70
C GLY A 126 3.93 -8.37 -14.58
N GLY A 127 3.09 -7.33 -14.47
CA GLY A 127 3.05 -6.40 -13.34
C GLY A 127 2.59 -6.99 -12.01
N ARG A 128 1.90 -8.14 -12.02
CA ARG A 128 1.46 -8.84 -10.80
C ARG A 128 2.62 -9.35 -9.93
N PRO A 129 3.54 -10.20 -10.43
CA PRO A 129 4.70 -10.63 -9.66
C PRO A 129 5.64 -9.47 -9.36
N LEU A 130 5.89 -8.58 -10.32
CA LEU A 130 6.81 -7.44 -10.13
C LEU A 130 6.32 -6.50 -9.02
N GLY A 131 5.02 -6.15 -9.02
CA GLY A 131 4.44 -5.30 -7.98
C GLY A 131 4.34 -6.00 -6.63
N TYR A 132 4.07 -7.30 -6.60
CA TYR A 132 4.00 -8.08 -5.36
C TYR A 132 5.38 -8.25 -4.72
N PHE A 133 6.35 -8.80 -5.45
CA PHE A 133 7.71 -9.00 -4.96
C PHE A 133 8.43 -7.67 -4.72
N GLY A 134 8.18 -6.64 -5.54
CA GLY A 134 8.68 -5.29 -5.30
C GLY A 134 8.14 -4.71 -4.00
N GLY A 135 6.82 -4.79 -3.77
CA GLY A 135 6.21 -4.33 -2.51
C GLY A 135 6.68 -5.12 -1.29
N LEU A 136 6.84 -6.43 -1.41
CA LEU A 136 7.37 -7.30 -0.36
C LEU A 136 8.83 -6.97 -0.05
N GLY A 137 9.65 -6.78 -1.08
CA GLY A 137 11.06 -6.40 -0.96
C GLY A 137 11.24 -5.06 -0.28
N VAL A 138 10.42 -4.04 -0.62
CA VAL A 138 10.47 -2.75 0.06
C VAL A 138 10.04 -2.87 1.53
N THR A 139 9.00 -3.66 1.81
CA THR A 139 8.52 -3.85 3.20
C THR A 139 9.56 -4.58 4.05
N ALA A 140 10.16 -5.65 3.51
CA ALA A 140 11.25 -6.38 4.16
C ALA A 140 12.50 -5.50 4.33
N GLY A 141 12.82 -4.67 3.33
CA GLY A 141 13.90 -3.69 3.41
C GLY A 141 13.67 -2.64 4.50
N LEU A 142 12.44 -2.12 4.63
CA LEU A 142 12.07 -1.21 5.71
C LEU A 142 12.16 -1.90 7.08
N ALA A 143 11.72 -3.15 7.19
CA ALA A 143 11.84 -3.93 8.43
C ALA A 143 13.31 -4.15 8.82
N GLY A 144 14.15 -4.57 7.87
CA GLY A 144 15.59 -4.75 8.09
C GLY A 144 16.30 -3.44 8.45
N TYR A 145 15.91 -2.33 7.80
CA TYR A 145 16.48 -1.02 8.10
C TYR A 145 16.05 -0.51 9.49
N ALA A 146 14.79 -0.69 9.86
CA ALA A 146 14.29 -0.39 11.21
C ALA A 146 15.02 -1.24 12.27
N ALA A 147 15.18 -2.54 12.03
CA ALA A 147 15.91 -3.44 12.92
C ALA A 147 17.40 -3.02 13.06
N TYR A 148 18.04 -2.65 11.95
CA TYR A 148 19.43 -2.17 11.97
C TYR A 148 19.61 -0.91 12.82
N LEU A 149 18.65 0.02 12.80
CA LEU A 149 18.70 1.23 13.62
C LEU A 149 18.56 0.94 15.11
N VAL A 150 17.86 -0.15 15.47
CA VAL A 150 17.56 -0.54 16.86
C VAL A 150 18.47 -1.68 17.34
N LYS A 151 19.47 -2.10 16.54
CA LYS A 151 20.35 -3.24 16.85
C LYS A 151 21.02 -3.18 18.23
N GLY A 152 21.34 -1.98 18.71
CA GLY A 152 21.95 -1.78 20.04
C GLY A 152 21.08 -2.22 21.21
N TYR A 153 19.75 -2.30 21.02
CA TYR A 153 18.84 -2.83 22.05
C TYR A 153 18.82 -4.37 22.09
N TRP A 154 19.40 -5.02 21.07
CA TRP A 154 19.46 -6.48 20.97
C TRP A 154 20.76 -7.05 21.54
N GLY A 155 21.63 -6.20 22.11
CA GLY A 155 22.89 -6.60 22.71
C GLY A 155 24.04 -6.80 21.72
N PHE A 156 23.94 -6.23 20.51
CA PHE A 156 24.97 -6.24 19.46
C PHE A 156 25.40 -4.84 19.02
#